data_AF-A0AA96XED8-F1
#
_entry.id   AF-A0AA96XED8-F1
#
_cell.length_a   1.000
_cell.length_b   1.000
_cell.length_c   1.000
_cell.angle_alpha   90.00
_cell.angle_beta   90.00
_cell.angle_gamma   90.00
#
_symmetry.space_group_name_H-M   'P 1'
#
loop_
_entity.id
_entity.type
_entity.pdbx_description
1 polymer ?
#
loop_
_entity_poly.entity_id
_entity_poly.type
_entity_poly.pdbx_seq_one_letter_code
_entity_poly.pdbx_strand_id
1 'polypeptide(L)'
;MLIPLLLAAAPAPHAPAQPRLEDAVPDTFTGVERVVAVGDVHGDVDALKEVLRLAGLIDAKDRWIGGKTHLVQTGDVPDRGDQTRAAFDLLMRLEQEALAAGGRVHALLGNHEAMNMLGDLRYVNPGEMASFADQSPEQDSAGAPPGLNGHRVAYSLQGRYGQWLRKHAAVVRINDTLFVHGGVAPGVPGGNLAELNRWVRQDFFPDNPPGGARDAQGPCGSEATHWASRRTPNPRWTRC
;
A
#
# COMPACT_ATOMS: atom_id res chain seq x y z
N MET A 1 -42.57 23.41 39.83
CA MET A 1 -41.33 22.62 39.73
C MET A 1 -41.15 22.19 38.29
N LEU A 2 -40.11 22.69 37.61
CA LEU A 2 -39.70 22.23 36.28
C LEU A 2 -38.60 21.17 36.46
N ILE A 3 -38.81 19.97 35.92
CA ILE A 3 -37.81 18.92 35.86
C ILE A 3 -36.94 19.20 34.62
N PRO A 4 -35.62 19.38 34.74
CA PRO A 4 -34.77 19.58 33.58
C PRO A 4 -34.57 18.24 32.86
N LEU A 5 -34.93 18.21 31.59
CA LEU A 5 -34.67 17.10 30.68
C LEU A 5 -33.17 17.13 30.32
N LEU A 6 -32.37 16.22 30.90
CA LEU A 6 -31.01 16.00 30.43
C LEU A 6 -31.05 15.36 29.03
N LEU A 7 -30.66 16.11 28.00
CA LEU A 7 -30.26 15.51 26.73
C LEU A 7 -28.96 14.74 26.96
N ALA A 8 -29.01 13.42 26.88
CA ALA A 8 -27.80 12.60 26.78
C ALA A 8 -27.14 12.87 25.41
N ALA A 9 -25.90 13.35 25.42
CA ALA A 9 -25.10 13.49 24.22
C ALA A 9 -24.89 12.11 23.58
N ALA A 10 -25.12 12.00 22.27
CA ALA A 10 -24.81 10.77 21.54
C ALA A 10 -23.31 10.47 21.63
N PRO A 11 -22.90 9.21 21.82
CA PRO A 11 -21.48 8.86 21.86
C PRO A 11 -20.82 9.24 20.53
N ALA A 12 -19.61 9.81 20.62
CA ALA A 12 -18.82 10.14 19.45
C ALA A 12 -18.63 8.89 18.55
N PRO A 13 -18.65 9.04 17.22
CA PRO A 13 -18.41 7.91 16.32
C PRO A 13 -17.06 7.28 16.69
N HIS A 14 -17.09 5.98 16.99
CA HIS A 14 -15.87 5.24 17.31
C HIS A 14 -14.96 5.27 16.08
N ALA A 15 -13.68 5.61 16.29
CA ALA A 15 -12.68 5.52 15.24
C ALA A 15 -12.71 4.09 14.65
N PRO A 16 -12.53 3.93 13.32
CA PRO A 16 -12.51 2.61 12.70
C PRO A 16 -11.46 1.73 13.39
N ALA A 17 -11.78 0.44 13.56
CA ALA A 17 -10.86 -0.51 14.18
C ALA A 17 -9.54 -0.58 13.38
N GLN A 18 -8.42 -0.64 14.11
CA GLN A 18 -7.11 -0.82 13.50
C GLN A 18 -7.04 -2.18 12.79
N PRO A 19 -6.34 -2.27 11.64
CA PRO A 19 -6.17 -3.54 10.95
C PRO A 19 -5.39 -4.51 11.83
N ARG A 20 -5.68 -5.80 11.68
CA ARG A 20 -5.03 -6.90 12.37
C ARG A 20 -4.43 -7.87 11.36
N LEU A 21 -3.43 -8.64 11.79
CA LEU A 21 -2.76 -9.60 10.91
C LEU A 21 -3.72 -10.69 10.43
N GLU A 22 -4.65 -11.11 11.29
CA GLU A 22 -5.68 -12.10 10.99
C GLU A 22 -6.80 -11.60 10.08
N ASP A 23 -6.87 -10.29 9.79
CA ASP A 23 -7.89 -9.78 8.89
C ASP A 23 -7.63 -10.31 7.48
N ALA A 24 -8.70 -10.85 6.87
CA ALA A 24 -8.66 -11.41 5.54
C ALA A 24 -8.41 -10.31 4.49
N VAL A 25 -7.44 -10.54 3.63
CA VAL A 25 -7.15 -9.68 2.48
C VAL A 25 -7.54 -10.44 1.22
N PRO A 26 -8.56 -9.98 0.46
CA PRO A 26 -8.92 -10.62 -0.80
C PRO A 26 -7.75 -10.65 -1.78
N ASP A 27 -7.33 -11.85 -2.17
CA ASP A 27 -6.14 -12.07 -2.99
C ASP A 27 -6.42 -12.79 -4.31
N THR A 28 -7.67 -13.22 -4.54
CA THR A 28 -8.07 -14.00 -5.70
C THR A 28 -9.37 -13.46 -6.27
N PHE A 29 -9.36 -13.13 -7.56
CA PHE A 29 -10.51 -12.61 -8.29
C PHE A 29 -10.66 -13.36 -9.62
N THR A 30 -11.90 -13.62 -10.04
CA THR A 30 -12.20 -14.32 -11.31
C THR A 30 -13.30 -13.58 -12.06
N GLY A 31 -13.40 -13.83 -13.37
CA GLY A 31 -14.41 -13.19 -14.22
C GLY A 31 -14.19 -11.69 -14.45
N VAL A 32 -12.95 -11.21 -14.25
CA VAL A 32 -12.63 -9.79 -14.43
C VAL A 32 -12.37 -9.52 -15.91
N GLU A 33 -13.22 -8.71 -16.54
CA GLU A 33 -13.19 -8.45 -17.98
C GLU A 33 -11.98 -7.60 -18.41
N ARG A 34 -11.63 -6.59 -17.60
CA ARG A 34 -10.54 -5.66 -17.88
C ARG A 34 -9.65 -5.49 -16.66
N VAL A 35 -8.35 -5.71 -16.86
CA VAL A 35 -7.30 -5.45 -15.88
C VAL A 35 -6.33 -4.45 -16.49
N VAL A 36 -5.98 -3.41 -15.74
CA VAL A 36 -4.90 -2.48 -16.08
C VAL A 36 -3.86 -2.58 -14.97
N ALA A 37 -2.60 -2.81 -15.33
CA ALA A 37 -1.51 -2.84 -14.37
C ALA A 37 -0.59 -1.62 -14.60
N VAL A 38 -0.21 -0.96 -13.51
CA VAL A 38 0.70 0.18 -13.48
C VAL A 38 1.84 -0.15 -12.52
N GLY A 39 3.06 0.12 -12.96
CA GLY A 39 4.27 -0.13 -12.20
C GLY A 39 4.52 0.87 -11.07
N ASP A 40 5.80 0.95 -10.71
CA ASP A 40 6.36 1.84 -9.69
C ASP A 40 5.97 3.31 -9.97
N VAL A 41 5.63 4.03 -8.91
CA VAL A 41 5.24 5.45 -8.97
C VAL A 41 6.34 6.32 -8.39
N HIS A 42 7.00 5.88 -7.31
CA HIS A 42 8.12 6.59 -6.68
C HIS A 42 7.88 8.10 -6.51
N GLY A 43 6.77 8.44 -5.87
CA GLY A 43 6.43 9.83 -5.55
C GLY A 43 6.12 10.73 -6.74
N ASP A 44 5.94 10.21 -7.97
CA ASP A 44 5.50 10.98 -9.14
C ASP A 44 3.99 10.81 -9.40
N VAL A 45 3.19 11.53 -8.60
CA VAL A 45 1.72 11.47 -8.71
C VAL A 45 1.21 12.01 -10.05
N ASP A 46 1.93 12.94 -10.69
CA ASP A 46 1.49 13.54 -11.94
C ASP A 46 1.64 12.53 -13.09
N ALA A 47 2.78 11.83 -13.17
CA ALA A 47 2.96 10.72 -14.10
C ALA A 47 1.92 9.61 -13.86
N LEU A 48 1.63 9.26 -12.60
CA LEU A 48 0.58 8.31 -12.28
C LEU A 48 -0.78 8.76 -12.84
N LYS A 49 -1.17 10.02 -12.60
CA LYS A 49 -2.43 10.57 -13.13
C LYS A 49 -2.49 10.54 -14.65
N GLU A 50 -1.39 10.86 -15.33
CA GLU A 50 -1.32 10.78 -16.79
C GLU A 50 -1.56 9.35 -17.31
N VAL A 51 -0.88 8.36 -16.73
CA VAL A 51 -1.07 6.94 -17.08
C VAL A 51 -2.52 6.51 -16.83
N LEU A 52 -3.10 6.89 -15.68
CA LEU A 52 -4.48 6.55 -15.34
C LEU A 52 -5.51 7.20 -16.29
N ARG A 53 -5.29 8.44 -16.73
CA ARG A 53 -6.14 9.11 -17.72
C ARG A 53 -6.01 8.44 -19.09
N LEU A 54 -4.79 8.16 -19.54
CA LEU A 54 -4.52 7.47 -20.80
C LEU A 54 -5.15 6.08 -20.83
N ALA A 55 -5.15 5.37 -19.69
CA ALA A 55 -5.78 4.06 -19.54
C ALA A 55 -7.33 4.12 -19.43
N GLY A 56 -7.92 5.33 -19.37
CA GLY A 56 -9.36 5.54 -19.21
C GLY A 56 -9.88 5.18 -17.82
N LEU A 57 -9.05 5.28 -16.79
CA LEU A 57 -9.41 4.92 -15.41
C LEU A 57 -9.90 6.13 -14.61
N ILE A 58 -9.40 7.33 -14.90
CA ILE A 58 -9.81 8.57 -14.22
C ILE A 58 -10.15 9.69 -15.20
N ASP A 59 -11.03 10.60 -14.80
CA ASP A 59 -11.40 11.80 -15.56
C ASP A 59 -10.40 12.96 -15.39
N ALA A 60 -10.68 14.10 -16.03
CA ALA A 60 -9.87 15.32 -15.90
C ALA A 60 -9.87 15.93 -14.49
N LYS A 61 -10.74 15.46 -13.58
CA LYS A 61 -10.81 15.85 -12.17
C LYS A 61 -10.27 14.76 -11.25
N ASP A 62 -9.53 13.79 -11.80
CA ASP A 62 -8.93 12.65 -11.10
C ASP A 62 -9.94 11.72 -10.41
N ARG A 63 -11.19 11.67 -10.89
CA ARG A 63 -12.23 10.76 -10.36
C ARG A 63 -12.32 9.50 -11.19
N TRP A 64 -12.60 8.37 -10.55
CA TRP A 64 -12.75 7.08 -11.21
C TRP A 64 -13.85 7.10 -12.28
N ILE A 65 -13.47 6.68 -13.49
CA ILE A 65 -14.37 6.40 -14.62
C ILE A 65 -14.11 5.02 -15.24
N GLY A 66 -13.25 4.21 -14.62
CA GLY A 66 -12.88 2.88 -15.10
C GLY A 66 -14.00 1.83 -15.00
N GLY A 67 -15.18 2.16 -14.48
CA GLY A 67 -16.30 1.25 -14.31
C GLY A 67 -15.90 0.01 -13.50
N LYS A 68 -16.16 -1.19 -14.06
CA LYS A 68 -15.82 -2.49 -13.47
C LYS A 68 -14.35 -2.92 -13.63
N THR A 69 -13.48 -2.05 -14.16
CA THR A 69 -12.07 -2.36 -14.38
C THR A 69 -11.37 -2.64 -13.04
N HIS A 70 -10.45 -3.60 -13.03
CA HIS A 70 -9.50 -3.76 -11.94
C HIS A 70 -8.18 -3.06 -12.29
N LEU A 71 -7.77 -2.07 -11.50
CA LEU A 71 -6.44 -1.46 -11.53
C LEU A 71 -5.54 -2.20 -10.56
N VAL A 72 -4.38 -2.67 -11.01
CA VAL A 72 -3.30 -3.18 -10.16
C VAL A 72 -2.15 -2.18 -10.18
N GLN A 73 -1.91 -1.49 -9.06
CA GLN A 73 -0.67 -0.75 -8.85
C GLN A 73 0.29 -1.72 -8.16
N THR A 74 1.45 -1.99 -8.76
CA THR A 74 2.28 -3.15 -8.37
C THR A 74 3.27 -2.88 -7.23
N GLY A 75 3.01 -1.92 -6.34
CA GLY A 75 3.92 -1.51 -5.27
C GLY A 75 4.95 -0.48 -5.71
N ASP A 76 5.77 -0.02 -4.76
CA ASP A 76 6.73 1.08 -4.94
C ASP A 76 6.08 2.41 -5.31
N VAL A 77 5.08 2.79 -4.52
CA VAL A 77 4.50 4.14 -4.53
C VAL A 77 5.41 5.18 -3.86
N PRO A 78 6.02 4.93 -2.68
CA PRO A 78 6.83 5.93 -1.99
C PRO A 78 8.28 5.99 -2.50
N ASP A 79 9.04 6.90 -1.90
CA ASP A 79 10.47 7.14 -2.12
C ASP A 79 10.82 7.77 -3.48
N ARG A 80 12.05 8.31 -3.56
CA ARG A 80 12.68 8.99 -4.71
C ARG A 80 12.03 10.31 -5.16
N GLY A 81 10.71 10.37 -5.29
CA GLY A 81 9.96 11.59 -5.63
C GLY A 81 9.30 12.25 -4.42
N ASP A 82 8.87 13.50 -4.56
CA ASP A 82 8.38 14.31 -3.44
C ASP A 82 6.88 14.11 -3.13
N GLN A 83 6.12 13.53 -4.07
CA GLN A 83 4.65 13.57 -4.03
C GLN A 83 4.01 12.25 -3.56
N THR A 84 4.74 11.43 -2.80
CA THR A 84 4.24 10.16 -2.22
C THR A 84 2.91 10.33 -1.50
N ARG A 85 2.80 11.36 -0.66
CA ARG A 85 1.57 11.62 0.10
C ARG A 85 0.36 11.83 -0.82
N ALA A 86 0.55 12.60 -1.89
CA ALA A 86 -0.48 12.84 -2.89
C ALA A 86 -0.82 11.57 -3.68
N ALA A 87 0.17 10.71 -3.98
CA ALA A 87 -0.04 9.43 -4.64
C ALA A 87 -0.85 8.46 -3.76
N PHE A 88 -0.54 8.34 -2.48
CA PHE A 88 -1.35 7.57 -1.53
C PHE A 88 -2.75 8.14 -1.38
N ASP A 89 -2.91 9.45 -1.21
CA ASP A 89 -4.22 10.09 -1.10
C ASP A 89 -5.09 9.82 -2.35
N LEU A 90 -4.48 9.82 -3.54
CA LEU A 90 -5.14 9.46 -4.79
C LEU A 90 -5.56 7.99 -4.80
N LEU A 91 -4.66 7.06 -4.51
CA LEU A 91 -4.96 5.61 -4.53
C LEU A 91 -6.03 5.24 -3.48
N MET A 92 -5.93 5.77 -2.26
CA MET A 92 -6.93 5.58 -1.20
C MET A 92 -8.33 6.04 -1.66
N ARG A 93 -8.42 7.17 -2.35
CA ARG A 93 -9.69 7.67 -2.90
C ARG A 93 -10.19 6.77 -4.03
N LEU A 94 -9.33 6.45 -4.99
CA LEU A 94 -9.70 5.63 -6.14
C LEU A 94 -10.14 4.21 -5.73
N GLU A 95 -9.60 3.65 -4.65
CA GLU A 95 -10.09 2.38 -4.08
C GLU A 95 -11.57 2.42 -3.73
N GLN A 96 -12.02 3.49 -3.08
CA GLN A 96 -13.42 3.66 -2.71
C GLN A 96 -14.30 3.92 -3.92
N GLU A 97 -13.86 4.80 -4.83
CA GLU A 97 -14.60 5.14 -6.04
C GLU A 97 -14.74 3.94 -7.00
N ALA A 98 -13.66 3.18 -7.18
CA ALA A 98 -13.67 1.98 -8.01
C ALA A 98 -14.59 0.91 -7.43
N LEU A 99 -14.52 0.66 -6.12
CA LEU A 99 -15.40 -0.30 -5.45
C LEU A 99 -16.88 0.08 -5.62
N ALA A 100 -17.21 1.36 -5.45
CA ALA A 100 -18.57 1.87 -5.63
C ALA A 100 -19.07 1.72 -7.09
N ALA A 101 -18.18 1.76 -8.08
CA ALA A 101 -18.49 1.53 -9.49
C ALA A 101 -18.48 0.05 -9.91
N GLY A 102 -18.23 -0.87 -8.97
CA GLY A 102 -18.12 -2.31 -9.23
C GLY A 102 -16.77 -2.74 -9.83
N GLY A 103 -15.79 -1.84 -9.84
CA GLY A 103 -14.39 -2.13 -10.15
C GLY A 103 -13.56 -2.32 -8.87
N ARG A 104 -12.24 -2.24 -9.00
CA ARG A 104 -11.33 -2.36 -7.86
C ARG A 104 -9.98 -1.70 -8.14
N VAL A 105 -9.36 -1.14 -7.11
CA VAL A 105 -7.93 -0.82 -7.10
C VAL A 105 -7.23 -1.79 -6.16
N HIS A 106 -6.15 -2.39 -6.63
CA HIS A 106 -5.25 -3.27 -5.87
C HIS A 106 -3.89 -2.56 -5.78
N ALA A 107 -3.65 -1.80 -4.71
CA ALA A 107 -2.34 -1.20 -4.44
C ALA A 107 -1.45 -2.22 -3.72
N LEU A 108 -0.62 -2.94 -4.45
CA LEU A 108 0.20 -4.01 -3.87
C LEU A 108 1.31 -3.44 -3.00
N LEU A 109 1.78 -4.24 -2.05
CA LEU A 109 2.95 -3.90 -1.25
C LEU A 109 4.23 -4.21 -2.05
N GLY A 110 5.00 -3.16 -2.34
CA GLY A 110 6.37 -3.24 -2.85
C GLY A 110 7.40 -3.22 -1.72
N ASN A 111 8.67 -3.22 -2.10
CA ASN A 111 9.74 -3.15 -1.10
C ASN A 111 9.87 -1.75 -0.50
N HIS A 112 9.55 -0.68 -1.23
CA HIS A 112 9.62 0.67 -0.68
C HIS A 112 8.50 0.93 0.34
N GLU A 113 7.30 0.36 0.19
CA GLU A 113 6.31 0.34 1.28
C GLU A 113 6.87 -0.38 2.52
N ALA A 114 7.48 -1.55 2.32
CA ALA A 114 8.06 -2.31 3.41
C ALA A 114 9.17 -1.51 4.11
N MET A 115 10.12 -0.94 3.37
CA MET A 115 11.19 -0.11 3.91
C MET A 115 10.66 1.02 4.79
N ASN A 116 9.69 1.80 4.28
CA ASN A 116 9.08 2.90 5.02
C ASN A 116 8.36 2.44 6.30
N MET A 117 7.59 1.35 6.22
CA MET A 117 6.88 0.78 7.38
C MET A 117 7.81 0.20 8.44
N LEU A 118 9.04 -0.15 8.05
CA LEU A 118 10.05 -0.77 8.89
C LEU A 118 11.12 0.22 9.39
N GLY A 119 11.00 1.49 9.00
CA GLY A 119 11.91 2.56 9.41
C GLY A 119 13.23 2.59 8.65
N ASP A 120 13.31 1.91 7.51
CA ASP A 120 14.42 2.05 6.59
C ASP A 120 14.14 3.21 5.61
N LEU A 121 14.76 4.35 5.89
CA LEU A 121 14.46 5.62 5.22
C LEU A 121 15.54 6.03 4.20
N ARG A 122 16.36 5.07 3.74
CA ARG A 122 17.52 5.35 2.87
C ARG A 122 17.16 6.00 1.53
N TYR A 123 15.94 5.80 1.03
CA TYR A 123 15.49 6.30 -0.27
C TYR A 123 14.42 7.39 -0.19
N VAL A 124 14.00 7.77 1.01
CA VAL A 124 13.00 8.82 1.21
C VAL A 124 13.59 10.16 0.75
N ASN A 125 12.94 10.82 -0.18
CA ASN A 125 13.40 12.13 -0.65
C ASN A 125 13.20 13.18 0.47
N PRO A 126 14.13 14.13 0.69
CA PRO A 126 13.90 15.24 1.62
C PRO A 126 12.57 15.98 1.44
N GLY A 127 12.12 16.20 0.20
CA GLY A 127 10.83 16.87 -0.05
C GLY A 127 9.63 16.00 0.34
N GLU A 128 9.71 14.71 0.06
CA GLU A 128 8.76 13.70 0.56
C GLU A 128 8.70 13.68 2.08
N MET A 129 9.85 13.58 2.76
CA MET A 129 9.92 13.56 4.24
C MET A 129 9.23 14.79 4.82
N ALA A 130 9.56 15.97 4.31
CA ALA A 130 8.98 17.23 4.76
C ALA A 130 7.46 17.30 4.56
N SER A 131 6.92 16.61 3.55
CA SER A 131 5.47 16.55 3.29
C SER A 131 4.67 15.89 4.41
N PHE A 132 5.32 15.15 5.32
CA PHE A 132 4.69 14.52 6.48
C PHE A 132 4.77 15.35 7.77
N ALA A 133 5.40 16.53 7.77
CA ALA A 133 5.63 17.30 8.99
C ALA A 133 4.36 17.65 9.79
N ASP A 134 3.20 17.74 9.13
CA ASP A 134 1.90 18.00 9.75
C ASP A 134 1.26 16.75 10.39
N GLN A 135 1.87 15.57 10.26
CA GLN A 135 1.32 14.31 10.76
C GLN A 135 1.66 14.06 12.24
N SER A 136 2.57 14.83 12.83
CA SER A 136 2.94 14.72 14.24
C SER A 136 2.85 16.09 14.93
N PRO A 137 2.28 16.16 16.15
CA PRO A 137 2.37 17.36 16.98
C PRO A 137 3.78 17.52 17.60
N GLU A 138 4.59 16.46 17.61
CA GLU A 138 5.96 16.49 18.15
C GLU A 138 6.93 17.00 17.09
N GLN A 139 7.66 18.06 17.45
CA GLN A 139 8.71 18.63 16.60
C GLN A 139 9.88 17.66 16.44
N ASP A 140 10.51 17.71 15.27
CA ASP A 140 11.74 16.96 15.02
C ASP A 140 12.87 17.46 15.91
N SER A 141 13.70 16.53 16.40
CA SER A 141 14.90 16.84 17.17
C SER A 141 15.87 17.70 16.35
N ALA A 142 16.67 18.53 17.01
CA ALA A 142 17.70 19.32 16.35
C ALA A 142 18.64 18.44 15.51
N GLY A 143 18.78 18.77 14.22
CA GLY A 143 19.61 18.04 13.25
C GLY A 143 18.93 16.85 12.57
N ALA A 144 17.69 16.52 12.94
CA ALA A 144 16.90 15.53 12.21
C ALA A 144 16.36 16.12 10.88
N PRO A 145 16.13 15.29 9.85
CA PRO A 145 15.41 15.71 8.65
C PRO A 145 14.03 16.28 8.98
N PRO A 146 13.62 17.41 8.36
CA PRO A 146 12.27 17.95 8.55
C PRO A 146 11.20 16.94 8.16
N GLY A 147 10.23 16.72 9.04
CA GLY A 147 9.11 15.80 8.85
C GLY A 147 9.36 14.36 9.32
N LEU A 148 10.52 14.05 9.93
CA LEU A 148 10.86 12.70 10.38
C LEU A 148 9.84 12.10 11.37
N ASN A 149 9.47 12.84 12.42
CA ASN A 149 8.47 12.39 13.39
C ASN A 149 7.10 12.24 12.74
N GLY A 150 6.75 13.18 11.86
CA GLY A 150 5.55 13.13 11.04
C GLY A 150 5.47 11.84 10.21
N HIS A 151 6.53 11.53 9.46
CA HIS A 151 6.65 10.31 8.68
C HIS A 151 6.47 9.06 9.54
N ARG A 152 7.18 8.97 10.68
CA ARG A 152 7.06 7.86 11.63
C ARG A 152 5.63 7.67 12.14
N VAL A 153 4.94 8.75 12.49
CA VAL A 153 3.53 8.70 12.89
C VAL A 153 2.66 8.24 11.73
N ALA A 154 2.89 8.75 10.53
CA ALA A 154 2.09 8.49 9.34
C ALA A 154 2.10 7.00 8.91
N TYR A 155 3.25 6.32 9.04
CA TYR A 155 3.43 4.89 8.72
C TYR A 155 3.22 3.94 9.92
N SER A 156 3.04 4.48 11.13
CA SER A 156 2.81 3.70 12.35
C SER A 156 1.53 2.85 12.31
N LEU A 157 1.34 1.96 13.29
CA LEU A 157 0.11 1.17 13.47
C LEU A 157 -1.15 2.05 13.61
N GLN A 158 -1.00 3.26 14.15
CA GLN A 158 -2.08 4.23 14.33
C GLN A 158 -2.16 5.22 13.17
N GLY A 159 -1.09 5.36 12.39
CA GLY A 159 -0.98 6.29 11.27
C GLY A 159 -1.94 5.98 10.15
N ARG A 160 -2.41 7.03 9.45
CA ARG A 160 -3.37 6.89 8.35
C ARG A 160 -2.84 5.95 7.24
N TYR A 161 -1.62 6.16 6.77
CA TYR A 161 -1.03 5.36 5.70
C TYR A 161 -0.59 3.99 6.22
N GLY A 162 -0.04 3.93 7.43
CA GLY A 162 0.33 2.66 8.06
C GLY A 162 -0.87 1.72 8.29
N GLN A 163 -2.05 2.24 8.65
CA GLN A 163 -3.28 1.46 8.73
C GLN A 163 -3.80 1.04 7.35
N TRP A 164 -3.66 1.91 6.34
CA TRP A 164 -4.07 1.62 4.99
C TRP A 164 -3.22 0.48 4.41
N LEU A 165 -1.89 0.66 4.34
CA LEU A 165 -0.93 -0.33 3.81
C LEU A 165 -1.07 -1.73 4.44
N ARG A 166 -1.36 -1.80 5.75
CA ARG A 166 -1.55 -3.09 6.44
C ARG A 166 -2.78 -3.89 5.97
N LYS A 167 -3.66 -3.31 5.16
CA LYS A 167 -4.84 -3.98 4.57
C LYS A 167 -4.56 -4.51 3.16
N HIS A 168 -3.37 -4.27 2.61
CA HIS A 168 -3.05 -4.58 1.23
C HIS A 168 -2.33 -5.90 1.08
N ALA A 169 -2.51 -6.49 -0.10
CA ALA A 169 -1.85 -7.72 -0.48
C ALA A 169 -0.45 -7.41 -1.02
N ALA A 170 0.50 -8.31 -0.78
CA ALA A 170 1.76 -8.35 -1.51
C ALA A 170 1.60 -9.05 -2.87
N VAL A 171 0.64 -9.96 -2.97
CA VAL A 171 0.35 -10.73 -4.18
C VAL A 171 -1.15 -10.87 -4.40
N VAL A 172 -1.60 -10.68 -5.64
CA VAL A 172 -3.00 -10.90 -6.05
C VAL A 172 -3.05 -11.74 -7.33
N ARG A 173 -3.99 -12.67 -7.41
CA ARG A 173 -4.36 -13.37 -8.63
C ARG A 173 -5.66 -12.82 -9.18
N ILE A 174 -5.64 -12.41 -10.44
CA ILE A 174 -6.83 -12.00 -11.18
C ILE A 174 -6.94 -12.85 -12.43
N ASN A 175 -8.02 -13.63 -12.53
CA ASN A 175 -8.18 -14.70 -13.50
C ASN A 175 -6.95 -15.64 -13.45
N ASP A 176 -6.27 -15.83 -14.58
CA ASP A 176 -5.09 -16.70 -14.71
C ASP A 176 -3.76 -15.96 -14.54
N THR A 177 -3.78 -14.71 -14.06
CA THR A 177 -2.58 -13.86 -13.94
C THR A 177 -2.28 -13.56 -12.49
N LEU A 178 -1.02 -13.77 -12.08
CA LEU A 178 -0.49 -13.39 -10.78
C LEU A 178 0.21 -12.04 -10.90
N PHE A 179 -0.07 -11.13 -9.98
CA PHE A 179 0.58 -9.83 -9.85
C PHE A 179 1.27 -9.74 -8.50
N VAL A 180 2.53 -9.31 -8.54
CA VAL A 180 3.44 -9.13 -7.39
C VAL A 180 4.48 -8.08 -7.82
N HIS A 181 5.04 -7.34 -6.87
CA HIS A 181 6.02 -6.29 -7.16
C HIS A 181 7.29 -6.85 -7.84
N GLY A 182 8.10 -7.64 -7.11
CA GLY A 182 9.33 -8.20 -7.65
C GLY A 182 9.16 -9.58 -8.30
N GLY A 183 8.70 -10.56 -7.51
CA GLY A 183 8.53 -11.95 -7.93
C GLY A 183 8.29 -12.89 -6.75
N VAL A 184 8.01 -14.17 -7.02
CA VAL A 184 7.90 -15.21 -5.98
C VAL A 184 9.09 -16.16 -6.09
N ALA A 185 10.02 -16.07 -5.14
CA ALA A 185 11.22 -16.89 -5.14
C ALA A 185 10.93 -18.37 -4.79
N PRO A 186 11.77 -19.33 -5.25
CA PRO A 186 11.72 -20.71 -4.79
C PRO A 186 11.92 -20.79 -3.28
N GLY A 187 11.07 -21.56 -2.59
CA GLY A 187 11.17 -21.76 -1.14
C GLY A 187 10.42 -20.72 -0.29
N VAL A 188 9.63 -19.84 -0.92
CA VAL A 188 8.63 -19.02 -0.21
C VAL A 188 7.67 -19.94 0.55
N PRO A 189 7.50 -19.77 1.88
CA PRO A 189 6.59 -20.58 2.67
C PRO A 189 5.13 -20.23 2.34
N GLY A 190 4.30 -21.26 2.19
CA GLY A 190 2.86 -21.10 1.98
C GLY A 190 2.31 -22.08 0.94
N GLY A 191 1.23 -22.77 1.30
CA GLY A 191 0.46 -23.62 0.39
C GLY A 191 -0.50 -22.84 -0.50
N ASN A 192 -0.80 -21.57 -0.18
CA ASN A 192 -1.73 -20.72 -0.92
C ASN A 192 -1.40 -19.20 -0.80
N LEU A 193 -2.10 -18.37 -1.58
CA LEU A 193 -1.87 -16.91 -1.62
C LEU A 193 -2.20 -16.20 -0.30
N ALA A 194 -3.18 -16.70 0.46
CA ALA A 194 -3.56 -16.07 1.73
C ALA A 194 -2.45 -16.24 2.77
N GLU A 195 -1.83 -17.42 2.82
CA GLU A 195 -0.66 -17.70 3.66
C GLU A 195 0.54 -16.86 3.25
N LEU A 196 0.81 -16.71 1.95
CA LEU A 196 1.88 -15.86 1.44
C LEU A 196 1.65 -14.39 1.81
N ASN A 197 0.46 -13.85 1.55
CA ASN A 197 0.10 -12.49 1.93
C ASN A 197 0.20 -12.26 3.44
N ARG A 198 -0.27 -13.22 4.25
CA ARG A 198 -0.12 -13.16 5.72
C ARG A 198 1.34 -13.17 6.14
N TRP A 199 2.17 -14.03 5.52
CA TRP A 199 3.59 -14.13 5.81
C TRP A 199 4.35 -12.84 5.48
N VAL A 200 4.04 -12.16 4.38
CA VAL A 200 4.61 -10.82 4.11
C VAL A 200 4.08 -9.80 5.12
N ARG A 201 2.77 -9.76 5.34
CA ARG A 201 2.13 -8.76 6.22
C ARG A 201 2.60 -8.83 7.67
N GLN A 202 2.97 -10.02 8.17
CA GLN A 202 3.35 -10.18 9.58
C GLN A 202 4.56 -9.32 9.97
N ASP A 203 5.46 -8.98 9.03
CA ASP A 203 6.58 -8.06 9.27
C ASP A 203 6.13 -6.66 9.67
N PHE A 204 4.91 -6.28 9.33
CA PHE A 204 4.35 -4.97 9.61
C PHE A 204 3.55 -4.93 10.92
N PHE A 205 3.44 -6.06 11.63
CA PHE A 205 2.80 -6.14 12.94
C PHE A 205 3.84 -6.47 14.01
N PRO A 206 3.71 -5.93 15.23
CA PRO A 206 4.65 -6.21 16.31
C PRO A 206 4.56 -7.68 16.74
N ASP A 207 5.61 -8.19 17.38
CA ASP A 207 5.63 -9.49 18.08
C ASP A 207 5.33 -10.72 17.19
N ASN A 208 5.63 -10.64 15.90
CA ASN A 208 5.53 -11.74 14.95
C ASN A 208 6.91 -12.24 14.51
N PRO A 209 7.04 -13.54 14.14
CA PRO A 209 8.27 -14.03 13.53
C PRO A 209 8.54 -13.30 12.20
N PRO A 210 9.82 -13.25 11.74
CA PRO A 210 10.16 -12.64 10.46
C PRO A 210 9.32 -13.18 9.30
N GLY A 211 8.81 -12.26 8.50
CA GLY A 211 8.00 -12.48 7.32
C GLY A 211 8.80 -12.49 6.03
N GLY A 212 8.10 -12.21 4.92
CA GLY A 212 8.67 -12.14 3.58
C GLY A 212 9.05 -10.74 3.11
N ALA A 213 8.86 -9.71 3.93
CA ALA A 213 9.22 -8.33 3.60
C ALA A 213 10.66 -7.99 4.02
N ARG A 214 11.35 -8.89 4.74
CA ARG A 214 12.72 -8.72 5.22
C ARG A 214 13.58 -9.96 4.98
N ASP A 215 14.87 -9.75 4.80
CA ASP A 215 15.92 -10.77 4.83
C ASP A 215 16.85 -10.56 6.07
N ALA A 216 18.01 -11.22 6.07
CA ALA A 216 18.98 -11.11 7.16
C ALA A 216 19.67 -9.73 7.23
N GLN A 217 19.53 -8.90 6.19
CA GLN A 217 20.16 -7.58 6.04
C GLN A 217 19.16 -6.43 6.24
N GLY A 218 17.85 -6.69 6.23
CA GLY A 218 16.82 -5.67 6.44
C GLY A 218 15.61 -5.91 5.55
N PRO A 219 14.79 -4.89 5.24
CA PRO A 219 13.77 -5.02 4.20
C PRO A 219 14.42 -5.42 2.87
N CYS A 220 13.80 -6.34 2.10
CA CYS A 220 14.36 -6.78 0.83
C CYS A 220 14.60 -5.58 -0.10
N GLY A 221 15.77 -5.50 -0.74
CA GLY A 221 16.20 -4.36 -1.56
C GLY A 221 15.68 -4.39 -3.01
N SER A 222 15.95 -3.30 -3.75
CA SER A 222 15.51 -3.05 -5.13
C SER A 222 16.12 -3.96 -6.21
N GLU A 223 17.00 -4.91 -5.87
CA GLU A 223 17.63 -5.83 -6.83
C GLU A 223 16.77 -7.06 -7.15
N ALA A 224 15.64 -7.24 -6.45
CA ALA A 224 14.73 -8.38 -6.61
C ALA A 224 13.64 -8.20 -7.70
N THR A 225 13.58 -7.05 -8.37
CA THR A 225 12.48 -6.70 -9.30
C THR A 225 12.74 -7.23 -10.71
N HIS A 226 12.33 -8.47 -10.99
CA HIS A 226 12.28 -8.99 -12.37
C HIS A 226 10.85 -9.32 -12.77
N TRP A 227 10.27 -8.43 -13.59
CA TRP A 227 8.98 -8.58 -14.24
C TRP A 227 8.85 -9.92 -14.98
N ALA A 228 7.98 -10.81 -14.50
CA ALA A 228 7.60 -12.00 -15.24
C ALA A 228 6.07 -12.15 -15.30
N SER A 229 5.42 -11.30 -16.10
CA SER A 229 4.19 -11.68 -16.78
C SER A 229 4.55 -12.72 -17.85
N ARG A 230 4.64 -14.01 -17.50
CA ARG A 230 4.74 -15.10 -18.49
C ARG A 230 4.02 -16.37 -18.05
N ARG A 231 3.14 -16.84 -18.93
CA ARG A 231 2.69 -18.24 -19.01
C ARG A 231 3.88 -19.11 -19.44
N THR A 232 4.77 -19.52 -18.53
CA THR A 232 5.86 -20.47 -18.87
C THR A 232 6.18 -21.39 -17.70
N PRO A 233 6.61 -22.66 -17.95
CA PRO A 233 6.63 -23.71 -16.92
C PRO A 233 7.85 -23.70 -16.00
N ASN A 234 8.84 -22.83 -16.22
CA ASN A 234 10.08 -22.88 -15.46
C ASN A 234 10.77 -21.50 -15.37
N PRO A 235 10.46 -20.70 -14.34
CA PRO A 235 11.08 -19.40 -14.16
C PRO A 235 12.36 -19.53 -13.31
N ARG A 236 13.42 -18.84 -13.73
CA ARG A 236 14.58 -18.54 -12.87
C ARG A 236 14.29 -17.21 -12.18
N TRP A 237 14.18 -17.25 -10.86
CA TRP A 237 13.91 -16.08 -10.02
C TRP A 237 15.18 -15.68 -9.28
N THR A 238 15.41 -14.38 -9.17
CA THR A 238 16.38 -13.83 -8.24
C THR A 238 15.80 -13.88 -6.82
N ARG A 239 16.69 -14.24 -5.90
CA ARG A 239 16.43 -14.31 -4.46
C ARG A 239 16.69 -12.91 -3.86
N CYS A 240 16.12 -12.64 -2.68
CA CYS A 240 16.97 -12.12 -1.61
C CYS A 240 17.89 -13.31 -1.22
#